data_AF-A0A0Q6US54-F1
#
_entry.id   AF-A0A0Q6US54-F1
#
_cell.length_a   1.000
_cell.length_b   1.000
_cell.length_c   1.000
_cell.angle_alpha   90.00
_cell.angle_beta   90.00
_cell.angle_gamma   90.00
#
_symmetry.space_group_name_H-M   'P 1'
#
loop_
_entity.id
_entity.type
_entity.pdbx_description
1 polymer ?
#
loop_
_entity_poly.entity_id
_entity_poly.type
_entity_poly.pdbx_seq_one_letter_code
_entity_poly.pdbx_strand_id
1 'polypeptide(L)'
;MRAQKALGRPLSGILLAGLAAASCTTAPQTTQTAAVHSAKRIEATKVTYNYTSEDRSCLKRAMYFESEHSDHDGYMAVGTVVMNRLTSGAYPDSICGIVAQQRQFAPGVMTREVKAEAEADLDAAADAILHGQRNPAVKEAMFFHTDGLKFPYNNMHYVAVAGGNAFYEKRGPDGELQTPSPLAAYEVAMNYLPQHSASSAQFELLVPVAVPVPIPMPLPDAVVDTDFELPGTVAVPSPRPPFDSAALRGGFDETGG
;
A
#
# COMPACT_ATOMS: atom_id res chain seq x y z
N MET A 1 -43.23 -33.30 5.31
CA MET A 1 -42.82 -33.43 6.71
C MET A 1 -42.54 -32.02 7.26
N ARG A 2 -43.40 -31.54 8.16
CA ARG A 2 -43.29 -30.23 8.82
C ARG A 2 -42.50 -30.38 10.12
N ALA A 3 -41.60 -29.44 10.42
CA ALA A 3 -41.11 -29.22 11.78
C ALA A 3 -40.82 -27.72 11.99
N GLN A 4 -41.79 -27.01 12.56
CA GLN A 4 -41.62 -25.66 13.10
C GLN A 4 -41.05 -25.78 14.53
N LYS A 5 -39.99 -25.06 14.86
CA LYS A 5 -39.52 -24.90 16.25
C LYS A 5 -40.17 -23.66 16.86
N ALA A 6 -40.87 -23.89 17.96
CA ALA A 6 -41.66 -22.94 18.71
C ALA A 6 -40.79 -22.00 19.58
N LEU A 7 -41.19 -20.73 19.61
CA LEU A 7 -40.80 -19.71 20.58
C LEU A 7 -41.46 -20.02 21.94
N GLY A 8 -40.68 -20.08 23.01
CA GLY A 8 -41.17 -20.08 24.39
C GLY A 8 -40.88 -18.75 25.08
N ARG A 9 -41.93 -17.99 25.41
CA ARG A 9 -41.91 -16.86 26.37
C ARG A 9 -42.67 -17.30 27.62
N PRO A 10 -42.23 -16.97 28.84
CA PRO A 10 -43.12 -16.93 29.98
C PRO A 10 -43.53 -15.49 30.34
N LEU A 11 -44.84 -15.30 30.49
CA LEU A 11 -45.54 -14.14 31.04
C LEU A 11 -45.92 -14.41 32.51
N SER A 12 -45.62 -13.45 33.40
CA SER A 12 -46.28 -13.10 34.68
C SER A 12 -45.19 -12.49 35.57
N GLY A 13 -45.24 -11.24 36.03
CA GLY A 13 -46.37 -10.39 36.36
C GLY A 13 -46.34 -10.17 37.86
N ILE A 14 -45.85 -9.01 38.33
CA ILE A 14 -46.08 -8.48 39.68
C ILE A 14 -46.13 -6.94 39.54
N LEU A 15 -47.31 -6.39 39.83
CA LEU A 15 -47.49 -5.00 40.21
C LEU A 15 -46.99 -4.81 41.65
N LEU A 16 -46.14 -3.80 41.86
CA LEU A 16 -45.99 -3.17 43.17
C LEU A 16 -45.81 -1.65 42.95
N ALA A 17 -46.88 -0.93 43.25
CA ALA A 17 -46.84 0.49 43.56
C ALA A 17 -46.29 0.65 44.99
N GLY A 18 -45.34 1.56 45.20
CA GLY A 18 -44.84 1.83 46.54
C GLY A 18 -43.71 2.85 46.63
N LEU A 19 -44.10 4.07 47.04
CA LEU A 19 -43.36 5.05 47.84
C LEU A 19 -42.09 5.71 47.30
N ALA A 20 -42.24 7.03 47.08
CA ALA A 20 -41.17 8.00 47.02
C ALA A 20 -40.41 8.09 48.36
N ALA A 21 -39.08 8.09 48.29
CA ALA A 21 -38.22 8.69 49.30
C ALA A 21 -37.17 9.53 48.57
N ALA A 22 -37.33 10.84 48.66
CA ALA A 22 -36.33 11.81 48.22
C ALA A 22 -35.20 11.84 49.25
N SER A 23 -34.09 11.16 48.98
CA SER A 23 -32.83 11.43 49.66
C SER A 23 -32.04 12.46 48.86
N CYS A 24 -32.07 13.70 49.33
CA CYS A 24 -31.14 14.73 48.91
C CYS A 24 -29.75 14.43 49.47
N THR A 25 -28.91 13.74 48.70
CA THR A 25 -27.47 13.70 48.98
C THR A 25 -26.83 14.89 48.27
N THR A 26 -26.54 15.94 49.03
CA THR A 26 -25.75 17.08 48.56
C THR A 26 -24.28 16.64 48.49
N ALA A 27 -23.79 16.35 47.29
CA ALA A 27 -22.36 16.16 47.04
C ALA A 27 -21.66 17.54 47.00
N PRO A 28 -20.48 17.70 47.61
CA PRO A 28 -19.71 18.93 47.47
C PRO A 28 -19.19 19.06 46.02
N GLN A 29 -19.59 20.14 45.35
CA GLN A 29 -18.97 20.56 44.09
C GLN A 29 -17.55 21.03 44.39
N THR A 30 -16.57 20.23 43.96
CA THR A 30 -15.21 20.71 43.76
C THR A 30 -15.25 21.72 42.64
N THR A 31 -14.94 22.98 42.97
CA THR A 31 -14.70 24.05 42.03
C THR A 31 -13.54 23.65 41.11
N GLN A 32 -13.86 23.15 39.91
CA GLN A 32 -12.88 23.08 38.84
C GLN A 32 -12.67 24.49 38.31
N THR A 33 -11.54 25.07 38.67
CA THR A 33 -10.98 26.26 38.03
C THR A 33 -10.84 25.93 36.54
N ALA A 34 -11.78 26.40 35.73
CA ALA A 34 -11.67 26.34 34.28
C ALA A 34 -10.51 27.27 33.88
N ALA A 35 -9.32 26.69 33.79
CA ALA A 35 -8.22 27.30 33.06
C ALA A 35 -8.68 27.40 31.61
N VAL A 36 -9.07 28.61 31.21
CA VAL A 36 -9.24 28.96 29.80
C VAL A 36 -7.85 28.96 29.20
N HIS A 37 -7.33 27.78 28.90
CA HIS A 37 -6.28 27.63 27.91
C HIS A 37 -6.90 28.03 26.60
N SER A 38 -6.59 29.26 26.19
CA SER A 38 -6.84 29.77 24.85
C SER A 38 -6.15 28.82 23.88
N ALA A 39 -6.90 27.82 23.43
CA ALA A 39 -6.45 26.86 22.44
C ALA A 39 -6.33 27.66 21.13
N LYS A 40 -5.12 28.16 20.88
CA LYS A 40 -4.71 28.57 19.54
C LYS A 40 -4.98 27.35 18.66
N ARG A 41 -6.03 27.43 17.84
CA ARG A 41 -6.35 26.44 16.82
C ARG A 41 -5.13 26.38 15.91
N ILE A 42 -4.26 25.40 16.14
CA ILE A 42 -3.28 24.98 15.15
C ILE A 42 -4.16 24.45 14.03
N GLU A 43 -4.35 25.23 12.96
CA GLU A 43 -4.84 24.68 11.71
C GLU A 43 -3.87 23.55 11.37
N ALA A 44 -4.36 22.31 11.40
CA ALA A 44 -3.58 21.17 10.95
C ALA A 44 -3.20 21.45 9.49
N THR A 45 -1.91 21.61 9.22
CA THR A 45 -1.39 21.77 7.87
C THR A 45 -1.81 20.53 7.09
N LYS A 46 -2.74 20.71 6.15
CA LYS A 46 -3.18 19.62 5.27
C LYS A 46 -1.99 19.16 4.42
N VAL A 47 -1.67 17.88 4.47
CA VAL A 47 -0.59 17.29 3.67
C VAL A 47 -1.16 16.93 2.31
N THR A 48 -0.52 17.40 1.24
CA THR A 48 -0.96 17.14 -0.13
C THR A 48 -0.07 16.09 -0.77
N TYR A 49 -0.68 15.04 -1.30
CA TYR A 49 -0.02 14.02 -2.11
C TYR A 49 -0.45 14.17 -3.55
N ASN A 50 0.51 14.13 -4.47
CA ASN A 50 0.23 14.15 -5.90
C ASN A 50 0.04 12.73 -6.40
N TYR A 51 -0.88 12.52 -7.34
CA TYR A 51 -1.07 11.24 -8.01
C TYR A 51 -1.37 11.42 -9.49
N THR A 52 -1.06 10.40 -10.28
CA THR A 52 -1.23 10.39 -11.74
C THR A 52 -2.32 9.41 -12.17
N SER A 53 -2.61 9.33 -13.48
CA SER A 53 -3.49 8.27 -14.00
C SER A 53 -2.91 6.88 -13.78
N GLU A 54 -1.57 6.76 -13.81
CA GLU A 54 -0.88 5.50 -13.54
C GLU A 54 -1.03 5.09 -12.07
N ASP A 55 -0.91 6.04 -11.13
CA ASP A 55 -1.18 5.79 -9.70
C ASP A 55 -2.60 5.29 -9.46
N ARG A 56 -3.60 5.87 -10.14
CA ARG A 56 -4.99 5.38 -10.08
C ARG A 56 -5.12 3.96 -10.66
N SER A 57 -4.40 3.65 -11.74
CA SER A 57 -4.33 2.30 -12.30
C SER A 57 -3.72 1.30 -11.31
N CYS A 58 -2.55 1.62 -10.73
CA CYS A 58 -1.91 0.82 -9.69
C CYS A 58 -2.85 0.56 -8.50
N LEU A 59 -3.58 1.58 -8.05
CA LEU A 59 -4.56 1.47 -6.96
C LEU A 59 -5.64 0.44 -7.30
N LYS A 60 -6.29 0.59 -8.47
CA LYS A 60 -7.34 -0.33 -8.94
C LYS A 60 -6.84 -1.77 -9.02
N ARG A 61 -5.62 -1.96 -9.54
CA ARG A 61 -5.02 -3.29 -9.68
C ARG A 61 -4.78 -3.95 -8.33
N ALA A 62 -4.26 -3.21 -7.35
CA ALA A 62 -4.12 -3.70 -5.98
C ALA A 62 -5.49 -4.08 -5.39
N MET A 63 -6.48 -3.18 -5.47
CA MET A 63 -7.85 -3.46 -5.01
C MET A 63 -8.39 -4.75 -5.61
N TYR A 64 -8.28 -4.91 -6.92
CA TYR A 64 -8.81 -6.06 -7.66
C TYR A 64 -8.14 -7.37 -7.24
N PHE A 65 -6.81 -7.43 -7.27
CA PHE A 65 -6.08 -8.68 -7.06
C PHE A 65 -5.94 -9.10 -5.60
N GLU A 66 -6.05 -8.18 -4.64
CA GLU A 66 -5.94 -8.50 -3.22
C GLU A 66 -7.27 -8.90 -2.58
N SER A 67 -8.40 -8.41 -3.07
CA SER A 67 -9.69 -8.56 -2.39
C SER A 67 -10.52 -9.74 -2.89
N GLU A 68 -9.93 -10.83 -3.38
CA GLU A 68 -10.65 -11.97 -4.00
C GLU A 68 -11.66 -11.58 -5.12
N HIS A 69 -11.58 -10.35 -5.64
CA HIS A 69 -12.55 -9.76 -6.58
C HIS A 69 -13.98 -9.64 -6.01
N SER A 70 -14.12 -9.48 -4.70
CA SER A 70 -15.31 -9.94 -3.97
C SER A 70 -16.44 -8.92 -3.79
N ASP A 71 -16.16 -7.61 -3.70
CA ASP A 71 -17.16 -6.53 -3.60
C ASP A 71 -16.52 -5.15 -3.33
N HIS A 72 -17.35 -4.10 -3.37
CA HIS A 72 -16.94 -2.72 -3.09
C HIS A 72 -16.29 -2.56 -1.70
N ASP A 73 -16.76 -3.27 -0.67
CA ASP A 73 -16.18 -3.19 0.68
C ASP A 73 -14.74 -3.72 0.72
N GLY A 74 -14.48 -4.84 0.04
CA GLY A 74 -13.13 -5.38 -0.15
C GLY A 74 -12.20 -4.42 -0.89
N TYR A 75 -12.66 -3.77 -1.95
CA TYR A 75 -11.88 -2.74 -2.67
C TYR A 75 -11.55 -1.55 -1.76
N MET A 76 -12.54 -1.05 -1.02
CA MET A 76 -12.35 0.05 -0.07
C MET A 76 -11.36 -0.33 1.04
N ALA A 77 -11.39 -1.58 1.51
CA ALA A 77 -10.50 -2.05 2.56
C ALA A 77 -9.03 -2.10 2.10
N VAL A 78 -8.76 -2.68 0.93
CA VAL A 78 -7.41 -2.72 0.34
C VAL A 78 -6.93 -1.31 -0.02
N GLY A 79 -7.80 -0.49 -0.61
CA GLY A 79 -7.49 0.91 -0.91
C GLY A 79 -7.11 1.71 0.34
N THR A 80 -7.80 1.46 1.45
CA THR A 80 -7.49 2.08 2.75
C THR A 80 -6.09 1.72 3.22
N VAL A 81 -5.68 0.45 3.12
CA VAL A 81 -4.32 0.03 3.44
C VAL A 81 -3.27 0.73 2.58
N VAL A 82 -3.51 0.84 1.26
CA VAL A 82 -2.58 1.55 0.36
C VAL A 82 -2.42 3.01 0.79
N MET A 83 -3.52 3.68 1.14
CA MET A 83 -3.46 5.06 1.62
C MET A 83 -2.85 5.19 3.02
N ASN A 84 -3.07 4.23 3.91
CA ASN A 84 -2.42 4.19 5.23
C ASN A 84 -0.89 4.09 5.06
N ARG A 85 -0.44 3.21 4.17
CA ARG A 85 1.00 3.08 3.83
C ARG A 85 1.55 4.40 3.30
N LEU A 86 0.90 5.01 2.31
CA LEU A 86 1.31 6.28 1.70
C LEU A 86 1.47 7.41 2.74
N THR A 87 0.50 7.50 3.65
CA THR A 87 0.38 8.63 4.58
C THR A 87 1.15 8.43 5.89
N SER A 88 1.71 7.25 6.12
CA SER A 88 2.52 6.95 7.31
C SER A 88 3.96 7.44 7.25
N GLY A 89 4.47 7.74 6.04
CA GLY A 89 5.88 8.05 5.82
C GLY A 89 6.85 6.87 5.97
N ALA A 90 6.37 5.65 6.25
CA ALA A 90 7.19 4.44 6.37
C ALA A 90 7.34 3.65 5.05
N TYR A 91 6.59 4.04 4.03
CA TYR A 91 6.51 3.38 2.73
C TYR A 91 6.88 4.36 1.60
N PRO A 92 7.05 3.89 0.35
CA PRO A 92 7.22 4.78 -0.79
C PRO A 92 6.14 5.87 -0.85
N ASP A 93 6.52 7.03 -1.37
CA ASP A 93 5.74 8.26 -1.39
C ASP A 93 4.78 8.37 -2.59
N SER A 94 4.57 7.26 -3.31
CA SER A 94 3.63 7.16 -4.43
C SER A 94 2.81 5.87 -4.33
N ILE A 95 1.60 5.90 -4.89
CA ILE A 95 0.69 4.76 -4.89
C ILE A 95 1.32 3.60 -5.68
N CYS A 96 1.82 3.85 -6.89
CA CYS A 96 2.51 2.82 -7.65
C CYS A 96 3.77 2.32 -6.94
N GLY A 97 4.52 3.19 -6.25
CA GLY A 97 5.67 2.80 -5.46
C GLY A 97 5.32 1.78 -4.37
N ILE A 98 4.17 1.93 -3.72
CA ILE A 98 3.65 0.99 -2.71
C ILE A 98 3.21 -0.32 -3.37
N VAL A 99 2.41 -0.24 -4.44
CA VAL A 99 1.84 -1.43 -5.10
C VAL A 99 2.92 -2.28 -5.77
N ALA A 100 3.99 -1.66 -6.29
CA ALA A 100 5.11 -2.34 -6.93
C ALA A 100 6.10 -3.00 -5.94
N GLN A 101 5.93 -2.83 -4.63
CA GLN A 101 6.84 -3.44 -3.66
C GLN A 101 6.85 -4.97 -3.77
N GLN A 102 8.06 -5.53 -3.86
CA GLN A 102 8.24 -6.96 -4.07
C GLN A 102 7.62 -7.77 -2.93
N ARG A 103 6.82 -8.79 -3.28
CA ARG A 103 6.16 -9.71 -2.33
C ARG A 103 5.21 -9.03 -1.32
N GLN A 104 4.75 -7.81 -1.58
CA GLN A 104 3.75 -7.13 -0.73
C GLN A 104 2.32 -7.29 -1.25
N PHE A 105 2.18 -7.55 -2.54
CA PHE A 105 0.92 -7.75 -3.26
C PHE A 105 1.03 -9.01 -4.12
N ALA A 106 -0.09 -9.47 -4.67
CA ALA A 106 -0.26 -10.69 -5.43
C ALA A 106 0.75 -10.75 -6.60
N PRO A 107 1.27 -11.95 -6.92
CA PRO A 107 2.12 -12.13 -8.09
C PRO A 107 1.42 -11.63 -9.36
N GLY A 108 2.12 -10.74 -10.08
CA GLY A 108 1.61 -10.11 -11.29
C GLY A 108 0.60 -8.98 -11.05
N VAL A 109 0.52 -8.40 -9.85
CA VAL A 109 -0.35 -7.24 -9.56
C VAL A 109 -0.14 -6.08 -10.54
N MET A 110 1.06 -5.93 -11.12
CA MET A 110 1.37 -4.90 -12.13
C MET A 110 1.28 -5.35 -13.59
N THR A 111 1.13 -6.65 -13.87
CA THR A 111 1.20 -7.19 -15.24
C THR A 111 -0.06 -7.94 -15.69
N ARG A 112 -0.80 -8.55 -14.76
CA ARG A 112 -2.00 -9.35 -15.07
C ARG A 112 -3.16 -8.46 -15.52
N GLU A 113 -4.04 -8.99 -16.34
CA GLU A 113 -5.21 -8.27 -16.81
C GLU A 113 -6.27 -8.13 -15.70
N VAL A 114 -6.81 -6.92 -15.54
CA VAL A 114 -8.02 -6.66 -14.74
C VAL A 114 -9.22 -6.94 -15.63
N LYS A 115 -10.19 -7.69 -15.11
CA LYS A 115 -11.36 -8.08 -15.88
C LYS A 115 -12.29 -6.88 -16.11
N ALA A 116 -12.77 -6.75 -17.34
CA ALA A 116 -13.66 -5.66 -17.75
C ALA A 116 -14.93 -5.56 -16.88
N GLU A 117 -15.43 -6.70 -16.36
CA GLU A 117 -16.65 -6.70 -15.53
C GLU A 117 -16.47 -5.99 -14.18
N ALA A 118 -15.23 -5.89 -13.67
CA ALA A 118 -14.94 -5.23 -12.39
C ALA A 118 -14.62 -3.74 -12.54
N GLU A 119 -14.44 -3.24 -13.77
CA GLU A 119 -13.92 -1.90 -14.03
C GLU A 119 -14.79 -0.79 -13.41
N ALA A 120 -16.12 -0.90 -13.52
CA ALA A 120 -17.03 0.10 -12.98
C ALA A 120 -16.98 0.19 -11.45
N ASP A 121 -16.96 -0.95 -10.75
CA ASP A 121 -16.90 -0.99 -9.29
C ASP A 121 -15.52 -0.54 -8.77
N LEU A 122 -14.46 -0.89 -9.50
CA LEU A 122 -13.10 -0.44 -9.20
C LEU A 122 -12.94 1.07 -9.41
N ASP A 123 -13.53 1.63 -10.47
CA ASP A 123 -13.51 3.07 -10.71
C ASP A 123 -14.20 3.80 -9.55
N ALA A 124 -15.38 3.36 -9.15
CA ALA A 124 -16.11 3.94 -8.03
C ALA A 124 -15.32 3.87 -6.71
N ALA A 125 -14.71 2.71 -6.40
CA ALA A 125 -13.93 2.54 -5.18
C ALA A 125 -12.61 3.34 -5.21
N ALA A 126 -11.89 3.35 -6.34
CA ALA A 126 -10.67 4.13 -6.49
C ALA A 126 -10.94 5.63 -6.35
N ASP A 127 -12.01 6.13 -6.98
CA ASP A 127 -12.40 7.53 -6.87
C ASP A 127 -12.81 7.86 -5.43
N ALA A 128 -13.58 7.01 -4.75
CA ALA A 128 -13.93 7.21 -3.34
C ALA A 128 -12.67 7.34 -2.45
N ILE A 129 -11.71 6.44 -2.61
CA ILE A 129 -10.45 6.45 -1.85
C ILE A 129 -9.62 7.70 -2.17
N LEU A 130 -9.49 8.08 -3.43
CA LEU A 130 -8.73 9.28 -3.85
C LEU A 130 -9.40 10.57 -3.36
N HIS A 131 -10.73 10.59 -3.23
CA HIS A 131 -11.47 11.70 -2.60
C HIS A 131 -11.45 11.68 -1.07
N GLY A 132 -10.71 10.75 -0.45
CA GLY A 132 -10.50 10.71 0.99
C GLY A 132 -11.46 9.82 1.77
N GLN A 133 -12.36 9.09 1.11
CA GLN A 133 -13.14 8.05 1.81
C GLN A 133 -12.22 6.92 2.25
N ARG A 134 -12.56 6.24 3.35
CA ARG A 134 -11.82 5.08 3.88
C ARG A 134 -12.81 4.04 4.37
N ASN A 135 -12.40 2.78 4.38
CA ASN A 135 -13.13 1.74 5.08
C ASN A 135 -12.94 1.94 6.60
N PRO A 136 -14.00 2.25 7.37
CA PRO A 136 -13.88 2.59 8.78
C PRO A 136 -13.46 1.40 9.66
N ALA A 137 -13.68 0.16 9.22
CA ALA A 137 -13.28 -1.03 9.97
C ALA A 137 -11.77 -1.27 9.92
N VAL A 138 -11.10 -0.83 8.84
CA VAL A 138 -9.66 -1.07 8.61
C VAL A 138 -8.77 -0.21 9.52
N LYS A 139 -9.27 0.94 10.01
CA LYS A 139 -8.54 1.82 10.95
C LYS A 139 -7.10 2.13 10.48
N GLU A 140 -6.10 1.95 11.35
CA GLU A 140 -4.68 2.17 11.05
C GLU A 140 -3.98 0.95 10.44
N ALA A 141 -4.71 -0.12 10.10
CA ALA A 141 -4.10 -1.33 9.58
C ALA A 141 -3.29 -1.05 8.31
N MET A 142 -2.07 -1.59 8.28
CA MET A 142 -1.16 -1.54 7.13
C MET A 142 -0.92 -2.93 6.53
N PHE A 143 -1.47 -3.96 7.17
CA PHE A 143 -1.21 -5.34 6.88
C PHE A 143 -2.51 -6.10 6.78
N PHE A 144 -2.50 -7.13 5.94
CA PHE A 144 -3.58 -8.06 5.82
C PHE A 144 -3.02 -9.39 5.31
N HIS A 145 -3.82 -10.44 5.46
CA HIS A 145 -3.60 -11.72 4.83
C HIS A 145 -4.96 -12.38 4.57
N THR A 146 -4.97 -13.46 3.80
CA THR A 146 -6.19 -14.26 3.57
C THR A 146 -6.83 -14.64 4.90
N ASP A 147 -8.14 -14.42 5.01
CA ASP A 147 -8.91 -14.76 6.20
C ASP A 147 -8.82 -16.26 6.52
N GLY A 148 -8.91 -16.60 7.80
CA GLY A 148 -8.75 -17.96 8.29
C GLY A 148 -7.31 -18.45 8.44
N LEU A 149 -6.32 -17.80 7.83
CA LEU A 149 -4.91 -18.11 8.09
C LEU A 149 -4.51 -17.68 9.51
N LYS A 150 -3.67 -18.49 10.16
CA LYS A 150 -3.14 -18.23 11.50
C LYS A 150 -1.63 -18.23 11.46
N PHE A 151 -1.04 -17.21 12.06
CA PHE A 151 0.41 -17.05 12.16
C PHE A 151 0.82 -17.05 13.65
N PRO A 152 2.00 -17.59 13.99
CA PRO A 152 2.46 -17.71 15.38
C PRO A 152 3.08 -16.39 15.90
N TYR A 153 2.51 -15.24 15.54
CA TYR A 153 2.95 -13.92 16.00
C TYR A 153 1.93 -13.34 16.98
N ASN A 154 2.41 -12.82 18.10
CA ASN A 154 1.58 -12.24 19.16
C ASN A 154 1.32 -10.74 18.98
N ASN A 155 1.92 -10.10 17.97
CA ASN A 155 1.79 -8.68 17.69
C ASN A 155 0.78 -8.37 16.58
N MET A 156 -0.02 -9.33 16.13
CA MET A 156 -1.01 -9.12 15.06
C MET A 156 -2.39 -8.83 15.66
N HIS A 157 -2.79 -7.57 15.64
CA HIS A 157 -4.07 -7.11 16.19
C HIS A 157 -5.08 -6.92 15.07
N TYR A 158 -5.94 -7.92 14.88
CA TYR A 158 -6.97 -7.90 13.84
C TYR A 158 -8.04 -6.85 14.13
N VAL A 159 -8.40 -6.08 13.09
CA VAL A 159 -9.37 -4.97 13.21
C VAL A 159 -10.56 -5.13 12.27
N ALA A 160 -10.39 -5.80 11.13
CA ALA A 160 -11.46 -6.03 10.17
C ALA A 160 -11.27 -7.34 9.40
N VAL A 161 -12.38 -7.85 8.88
CA VAL A 161 -12.40 -8.87 7.83
C VAL A 161 -13.23 -8.32 6.68
N ALA A 162 -12.64 -8.24 5.50
CA ALA A 162 -13.30 -7.72 4.29
C ALA A 162 -12.62 -8.29 3.04
N GLY A 163 -13.42 -8.54 2.02
CA GLY A 163 -12.99 -9.10 0.74
C GLY A 163 -11.98 -10.25 0.82
N GLY A 164 -12.30 -11.29 1.60
CA GLY A 164 -11.46 -12.48 1.76
C GLY A 164 -10.21 -12.29 2.64
N ASN A 165 -10.01 -11.11 3.23
CA ASN A 165 -8.83 -10.79 4.01
C ASN A 165 -9.14 -10.42 5.46
N ALA A 166 -8.21 -10.76 6.36
CA ALA A 166 -8.16 -10.27 7.72
C ALA A 166 -7.10 -9.15 7.82
N PHE A 167 -7.55 -7.94 8.14
CA PHE A 167 -6.72 -6.75 8.29
C PHE A 167 -6.26 -6.60 9.74
N TYR A 168 -5.00 -6.20 9.93
CA TYR A 168 -4.42 -6.09 11.24
C TYR A 168 -3.38 -4.99 11.37
N GLU A 169 -3.25 -4.53 12.60
CA GLU A 169 -2.20 -3.63 13.07
C GLU A 169 -1.10 -4.45 13.73
N LYS A 170 0.15 -4.01 13.59
CA LYS A 170 1.23 -4.56 14.40
C LYS A 170 1.34 -3.76 15.68
N ARG A 171 1.09 -4.38 16.85
CA ARG A 171 1.20 -3.68 18.15
C ARG A 171 2.11 -4.41 19.13
N GLY A 172 2.81 -3.63 19.94
CA GLY A 172 3.68 -4.14 20.99
C GLY A 172 2.91 -4.75 22.16
N PRO A 173 3.61 -5.38 23.13
CA PRO A 173 3.01 -5.85 24.37
C PRO A 173 2.32 -4.74 25.19
N ASP A 174 2.73 -3.49 24.98
CA ASP A 174 2.15 -2.27 25.54
C ASP A 174 0.86 -1.81 24.82
N GLY A 175 0.52 -2.44 23.69
CA GLY A 175 -0.63 -2.08 22.87
C GLY A 175 -0.37 -0.95 21.87
N GLU A 176 0.84 -0.39 21.83
CA GLU A 176 1.20 0.70 20.92
C GLU A 176 1.49 0.19 19.51
N LEU A 177 1.22 1.03 18.51
CA LEU A 177 1.54 0.70 17.12
C LEU A 177 3.06 0.56 16.92
N GLN A 178 3.48 -0.51 16.26
CA GLN A 178 4.88 -0.73 15.87
C GLN A 178 5.23 -0.07 14.54
N THR A 179 4.24 0.50 13.85
CA THR A 179 4.39 1.30 12.64
C THR A 179 3.98 2.74 12.93
N PRO A 180 4.58 3.75 12.27
CA PRO A 180 4.09 5.11 12.35
C PRO A 180 2.59 5.17 12.01
N SER A 181 1.82 5.94 12.77
CA SER A 181 0.38 6.08 12.50
C SER A 181 0.17 6.81 11.16
N PRO A 182 -0.74 6.34 10.29
CA PRO A 182 -1.08 7.06 9.07
C PRO A 182 -1.78 8.38 9.39
N LEU A 183 -1.60 9.39 8.54
CA LEU A 183 -2.36 10.65 8.67
C LEU A 183 -3.87 10.37 8.54
N ALA A 184 -4.66 11.07 9.33
CA ALA A 184 -6.11 10.94 9.25
C ALA A 184 -6.61 11.44 7.88
N ALA A 185 -7.66 10.82 7.36
CA ALA A 185 -8.16 11.13 6.01
C ALA A 185 -8.51 12.62 5.81
N TYR A 186 -8.98 13.32 6.85
CA TYR A 186 -9.31 14.75 6.78
C TYR A 186 -8.06 15.66 6.69
N GLU A 187 -6.88 15.15 7.07
CA GLU A 187 -5.59 15.85 7.02
C GLU A 187 -4.88 15.69 5.68
N VAL A 188 -5.43 14.84 4.79
CA VAL A 188 -4.81 14.47 3.52
C VAL A 188 -5.58 15.06 2.35
N ALA A 189 -4.88 15.69 1.41
CA ALA A 189 -5.40 16.06 0.10
C ALA A 189 -4.72 15.23 -0.98
N MET A 190 -5.50 14.68 -1.92
CA MET A 190 -4.97 14.09 -3.14
C MET A 190 -5.11 15.08 -4.29
N ASN A 191 -4.00 15.43 -4.92
CA ASN A 191 -3.96 16.32 -6.07
C ASN A 191 -3.63 15.54 -7.34
N TYR A 192 -4.56 15.54 -8.29
CA TYR A 192 -4.35 14.88 -9.57
C TYR A 192 -3.40 15.68 -10.45
N LEU A 193 -2.30 15.07 -10.86
CA LEU A 193 -1.39 15.59 -11.86
C LEU A 193 -1.70 14.92 -13.20
N PRO A 194 -2.36 15.62 -14.15
CA PRO A 194 -2.46 15.12 -15.50
C PRO A 194 -1.04 14.99 -16.04
N GLN A 195 -0.64 13.77 -16.39
CA GLN A 195 0.54 13.55 -17.21
C GLN A 195 0.22 14.23 -18.55
N HIS A 196 0.70 15.46 -18.75
CA HIS A 196 0.88 15.93 -20.11
C HIS A 196 1.86 14.94 -20.73
N SER A 197 1.35 14.06 -21.58
CA SER A 197 2.18 13.36 -22.55
C SER A 197 3.13 14.42 -23.06
N ALA A 198 4.41 14.31 -22.73
CA ALA A 198 5.41 15.19 -23.29
C ALA A 198 5.29 14.98 -24.80
N SER A 199 4.56 15.89 -25.45
CA SER A 199 4.39 15.92 -26.87
C SER A 199 5.79 16.12 -27.41
N SER A 200 6.39 15.05 -27.90
CA SER A 200 7.66 15.07 -28.61
C SER A 200 7.58 15.87 -29.91
N ALA A 201 6.41 16.38 -30.29
CA ALA A 201 6.32 17.44 -31.28
C ALA A 201 6.63 18.77 -30.62
N GLN A 202 7.90 19.22 -30.63
CA GLN A 202 8.40 20.55 -31.07
C GLN A 202 9.94 20.58 -31.03
N PHE A 203 10.62 19.73 -31.78
CA PHE A 203 11.90 20.15 -32.38
C PHE A 203 11.75 19.96 -33.88
N GLU A 204 11.10 20.95 -34.52
CA GLU A 204 11.22 21.09 -35.96
C GLU A 204 12.71 21.26 -36.28
N LEU A 205 13.15 20.43 -37.22
CA LEU A 205 14.45 20.45 -37.86
C LEU A 205 14.81 21.88 -38.34
N LEU A 206 15.73 22.54 -37.63
CA LEU A 206 16.67 23.44 -38.28
C LEU A 206 17.89 22.61 -38.68
N VAL A 207 17.76 21.88 -39.79
CA VAL A 207 18.92 21.30 -40.47
C VAL A 207 19.68 22.46 -41.13
N PRO A 208 20.93 22.75 -40.74
CA PRO A 208 21.75 23.67 -41.49
C PRO A 208 22.03 23.06 -42.87
N VAL A 209 21.68 23.78 -43.94
CA VAL A 209 22.06 23.41 -45.31
C VAL A 209 23.59 23.40 -45.37
N ALA A 210 24.17 22.22 -45.54
CA ALA A 210 25.60 22.07 -45.76
C ALA A 210 25.99 22.75 -47.08
N VAL A 211 26.84 23.77 -47.00
CA VAL A 211 27.50 24.37 -48.16
C VAL A 211 28.48 23.33 -48.72
N PRO A 212 28.43 22.97 -50.02
CA PRO A 212 29.37 22.00 -50.58
C PRO A 212 30.79 22.56 -50.55
N VAL A 213 31.69 21.89 -49.82
CA VAL A 213 33.12 22.18 -49.81
C VAL A 213 33.74 21.62 -51.11
N PRO A 214 34.52 22.42 -51.87
CA PRO A 214 35.18 21.93 -53.07
C PRO A 214 36.24 20.88 -52.73
N ILE A 215 36.18 19.74 -53.41
CA ILE A 215 37.10 18.61 -53.24
C ILE A 215 38.44 18.97 -53.93
N PRO A 216 39.60 18.89 -53.24
CA PRO A 216 40.90 19.04 -53.89
C PRO A 216 41.25 17.79 -54.73
N MET A 217 41.82 18.02 -55.92
CA MET A 217 42.27 16.97 -56.85
C MET A 217 43.34 16.04 -56.22
N PRO A 218 43.37 14.75 -56.59
CA PRO A 218 44.34 13.80 -56.02
C PRO A 218 45.73 13.96 -56.67
N LEU A 219 46.77 13.97 -55.82
CA LEU A 219 48.18 13.76 -56.22
C LEU A 219 48.47 12.26 -56.36
N PRO A 220 49.40 11.85 -57.25
CA PRO A 220 49.73 10.44 -57.46
C PRO A 220 50.70 9.90 -56.39
N ASP A 221 50.35 8.70 -55.92
CA ASP A 221 51.14 7.62 -55.31
C ASP A 221 52.33 7.98 -54.41
N ALA A 222 52.12 7.86 -53.11
CA ALA A 222 53.17 7.58 -52.13
C ALA A 222 52.97 6.19 -51.53
N VAL A 223 54.01 5.39 -51.69
CA VAL A 223 54.23 4.01 -51.27
C VAL A 223 53.80 3.72 -49.82
N VAL A 224 53.13 2.58 -49.66
CA VAL A 224 52.73 1.99 -48.37
C VAL A 224 53.96 1.31 -47.75
N ASP A 225 54.31 1.70 -46.53
CA ASP A 225 55.18 0.92 -45.66
C ASP A 225 54.30 0.01 -44.80
N THR A 226 54.44 -1.30 -45.00
CA THR A 226 53.69 -2.34 -44.28
C THR A 226 54.57 -2.90 -43.18
N ASP A 227 54.47 -2.34 -41.97
CA ASP A 227 54.86 -3.05 -40.74
C ASP A 227 54.09 -2.48 -39.54
N PHE A 228 52.93 -3.05 -39.27
CA PHE A 228 52.27 -2.91 -37.97
C PHE A 228 51.73 -4.28 -37.54
N GLU A 229 52.48 -4.93 -36.66
CA GLU A 229 52.14 -6.19 -36.01
C GLU A 229 51.10 -5.94 -34.90
N LEU A 230 49.96 -6.61 -34.98
CA LEU A 230 48.88 -6.53 -33.98
C LEU A 230 49.23 -7.36 -32.74
N PRO A 231 49.18 -6.82 -31.51
CA PRO A 231 49.27 -7.64 -30.32
C PRO A 231 48.02 -8.51 -30.15
N GLY A 232 48.25 -9.78 -29.85
CA GLY A 232 47.26 -10.84 -29.79
C GLY A 232 46.12 -10.63 -28.78
N THR A 233 45.01 -11.27 -29.09
CA THR A 233 43.77 -11.34 -28.32
C THR A 233 44.02 -11.80 -26.88
N VAL A 234 43.68 -10.94 -25.91
CA VAL A 234 43.62 -11.31 -24.49
C VAL A 234 42.35 -12.13 -24.24
N ALA A 235 42.53 -13.35 -23.71
CA ALA A 235 41.44 -14.24 -23.36
C ALA A 235 40.62 -13.69 -22.18
N VAL A 236 39.31 -13.61 -22.35
CA VAL A 236 38.34 -13.24 -21.30
C VAL A 236 38.12 -14.46 -20.39
N PRO A 237 38.30 -14.36 -19.06
CA PRO A 237 38.05 -15.49 -18.16
C PRO A 237 36.55 -15.78 -18.00
N SER A 238 36.20 -17.07 -18.02
CA SER A 238 34.83 -17.56 -17.89
C SER A 238 34.21 -17.27 -16.51
N PRO A 239 32.87 -17.17 -16.41
CA PRO A 239 32.17 -16.93 -15.14
C PRO A 239 32.36 -18.07 -14.15
N ARG A 240 32.38 -17.74 -12.85
CA ARG A 240 32.41 -18.73 -11.76
C ARG A 240 31.09 -19.52 -11.70
N PRO A 241 31.12 -20.84 -11.44
CA PRO A 241 29.92 -21.63 -11.21
C PRO A 241 29.23 -21.26 -9.87
N PRO A 242 27.92 -21.51 -9.75
CA PRO A 242 27.15 -21.23 -8.54
C PRO A 242 27.56 -22.14 -7.36
N PHE A 243 27.41 -21.61 -6.15
CA PHE A 243 27.69 -22.31 -4.89
C PHE A 243 26.74 -23.51 -4.69
N ASP A 244 27.32 -24.70 -4.61
CA ASP A 244 26.62 -25.91 -4.22
C ASP A 244 26.33 -25.87 -2.71
N SER A 245 25.06 -25.91 -2.35
CA SER A 245 24.60 -26.06 -0.96
C SER A 245 24.44 -27.54 -0.65
N ALA A 246 25.49 -28.20 -0.17
CA ALA A 246 25.38 -29.57 0.36
C ALA A 246 26.40 -29.86 1.47
N ALA A 247 25.87 -30.39 2.57
CA ALA A 247 26.54 -31.24 3.57
C ALA A 247 27.46 -30.58 4.62
N LEU A 248 26.84 -29.94 5.63
CA LEU A 248 27.28 -30.11 7.01
C LEU A 248 26.40 -31.18 7.68
N ARG A 249 26.82 -32.44 7.52
CA ARG A 249 26.47 -33.52 8.45
C ARG A 249 27.50 -33.48 9.58
N GLY A 250 27.15 -32.84 10.69
CA GLY A 250 27.83 -32.99 11.97
C GLY A 250 27.01 -33.92 12.85
N GLY A 251 27.57 -35.07 13.20
CA GLY A 251 26.97 -36.01 14.13
C GLY A 251 26.92 -35.44 15.55
N PHE A 252 25.87 -35.80 16.28
CA PHE A 252 25.84 -35.73 17.73
C PHE A 252 25.61 -37.14 18.25
N ASP A 253 26.57 -37.55 19.08
CA ASP A 253 26.66 -38.82 19.76
C ASP A 253 25.49 -39.09 20.71
N GLU A 254 25.09 -40.35 20.69
CA GLU A 254 24.24 -41.03 21.64
C GLU A 254 25.09 -41.40 22.86
N THR A 255 24.92 -40.74 24.01
CA THR A 255 25.22 -41.34 25.34
C THR A 255 24.42 -40.69 26.47
N GLY A 256 23.57 -41.49 27.10
CA GLY A 256 23.40 -41.51 28.57
C GLY A 256 22.31 -40.65 29.22
N GLY A 257 21.37 -41.32 29.90
CA GLY A 257 20.64 -40.77 31.06
C GLY A 257 19.13 -40.84 30.98
#